data_AF-A0A959PHL7-F1
#
_entry.id   AF-A0A959PHL7-F1
#
_cell.length_a   1.000
_cell.length_b   1.000
_cell.length_c   1.000
_cell.angle_alpha   90.00
_cell.angle_beta   90.00
_cell.angle_gamma   90.00
#
_symmetry.space_group_name_H-M   'P 1'
#
loop_
_entity.id
_entity.type
_entity.pdbx_description
1 polymer ?
#
loop_
_entity_poly.entity_id
_entity_poly.type
_entity_poly.pdbx_seq_one_letter_code
_entity_poly.pdbx_strand_id
1 'polypeptide(L)'
;MLTLLLIFSDVSAQRYPYETRTDTFFFRFFFSEEASEPYQGYFSHGSLVPETFAEGPVYPLYSEFVTEPFQSHGTASVNSIDQGTSGLSIRLSSSSDGRRIFQQLEGVVALPVKVAAEGYRGVFYDLVKNDIYLFDILNGQPFYTLDDILQHDSPSKENAIMEAMLKEAKFVAEEMVRQGMESPKVVSGRFAGMDLFQAMKVSEVSDIRSFLRYVQYLPRKYQGLNWQLAEVYATWIDGGAPSTKEDVEELLLSNLNDFSSFRKYLNSYKKEDFPKVAEMVRQRVLDLKAGGDKLNEAMGFANVSLKVSEAAEDNKNIAWAYFEIAEIQHQQELQDKAIQSYHKAIEYFDLSKERKGLLAAYNNLGNCLNEKESREGYEEALLWLNKAEAIKSALGNNEEGSATIAQLYRNLGDSYAGLKKYKKAVEIYDTGLTYTTSNSPLSLKRRSMLYIQLADVYEKLNKKEEAEEYTRKGVMTYKHYEEMLAKQTKT
;
A
#
# COMPACT_ATOMS: atom_id res chain seq x y z
N MET A 1 -29.93 46.74 42.66
CA MET A 1 -29.47 48.04 42.15
C MET A 1 -28.23 47.77 41.32
N LEU A 2 -28.34 48.03 40.00
CA LEU A 2 -27.34 48.11 38.91
C LEU A 2 -26.11 47.15 38.90
N THR A 3 -25.95 46.28 37.90
CA THR A 3 -25.51 46.46 36.48
C THR A 3 -23.99 46.45 36.30
N LEU A 4 -23.50 45.49 35.50
CA LEU A 4 -22.47 45.55 34.43
C LEU A 4 -21.90 44.12 34.27
N LEU A 5 -21.66 43.51 33.10
CA LEU A 5 -21.94 43.80 31.70
C LEU A 5 -21.46 42.52 30.97
N LEU A 6 -22.35 41.57 30.66
CA LEU A 6 -22.01 40.42 29.81
C LEU A 6 -21.82 40.96 28.39
N ILE A 7 -20.59 40.94 27.89
CA ILE A 7 -20.31 41.13 26.48
C ILE A 7 -20.78 39.85 25.79
N PHE A 8 -21.95 39.94 25.16
CA PHE A 8 -22.36 39.03 24.10
C PHE A 8 -21.29 39.07 23.01
N SER A 9 -20.73 37.91 22.68
CA SER A 9 -20.26 37.68 21.32
C SER A 9 -21.06 36.50 20.77
N ASP A 10 -21.83 36.82 19.74
CA ASP A 10 -22.44 35.87 18.82
C ASP A 10 -21.42 34.79 18.46
N VAL A 11 -21.66 33.55 18.89
CA VAL A 11 -21.14 32.38 18.18
C VAL A 11 -22.03 32.20 16.96
N SER A 12 -21.93 33.17 16.05
CA SER A 12 -22.38 33.03 14.68
C SER A 12 -21.65 31.84 14.07
N ALA A 13 -22.41 30.99 13.38
CA ALA A 13 -21.93 29.88 12.58
C ALA A 13 -20.59 30.22 11.91
N GLN A 14 -19.52 29.54 12.31
CA GLN A 14 -18.27 29.55 11.55
C GLN A 14 -18.54 28.82 10.24
N ARG A 15 -19.02 29.55 9.24
CA ARG A 15 -18.86 29.15 7.85
C ARG A 15 -17.37 29.00 7.62
N TYR A 16 -16.91 27.78 7.38
CA TYR A 16 -15.56 27.55 6.89
C TYR A 16 -15.33 28.48 5.67
N PRO A 17 -14.38 29.43 5.71
CA PRO A 17 -14.12 30.34 4.58
C PRO A 17 -13.35 29.67 3.43
N TYR A 18 -13.25 28.34 3.46
CA TYR A 18 -12.45 27.50 2.56
C TYR A 18 -13.30 26.35 1.99
N GLU A 19 -12.82 25.72 0.92
CA GLU A 19 -13.45 24.50 0.40
C GLU A 19 -13.51 23.42 1.50
N THR A 20 -14.63 22.69 1.55
CA THR A 20 -14.87 21.63 2.52
C THR A 20 -15.09 20.30 1.81
N ARG A 21 -14.71 19.21 2.48
CA ARG A 21 -15.03 17.84 2.06
C ARG A 21 -15.75 17.10 3.20
N THR A 22 -16.41 16.01 2.87
CA THR A 22 -17.10 15.17 3.85
C THR A 22 -16.31 13.89 4.09
N ASP A 23 -15.93 13.66 5.33
CA ASP A 23 -15.26 12.45 5.78
C ASP A 23 -16.16 11.70 6.77
N THR A 24 -16.09 10.37 6.82
CA THR A 24 -16.81 9.58 7.83
C THR A 24 -15.96 9.46 9.08
N PHE A 25 -16.48 9.97 10.21
CA PHE A 25 -15.88 9.86 11.54
C PHE A 25 -16.68 8.87 12.38
N PHE A 26 -16.01 8.18 13.28
CA PHE A 26 -16.63 7.33 14.27
C PHE A 26 -16.64 8.04 15.62
N PHE A 27 -17.66 7.75 16.43
CA PHE A 27 -17.80 8.29 17.77
C PHE A 27 -18.41 7.24 18.70
N ARG A 28 -17.75 6.93 19.81
CA ARG A 28 -18.34 6.13 20.89
C ARG A 28 -19.38 6.97 21.59
N PHE A 29 -20.53 6.35 21.85
CA PHE A 29 -21.63 6.97 22.57
C PHE A 29 -22.03 6.17 23.80
N PHE A 30 -22.67 6.86 24.75
CA PHE A 30 -23.32 6.28 25.92
C PHE A 30 -24.81 6.58 25.89
N PHE A 31 -25.64 5.65 26.37
CA PHE A 31 -27.06 5.90 26.57
C PHE A 31 -27.30 6.78 27.82
N SER A 32 -28.26 7.68 27.74
CA SER A 32 -28.88 8.24 28.94
C SER A 32 -29.74 7.15 29.61
N GLU A 33 -30.01 7.27 30.90
CA GLU A 33 -30.79 6.27 31.67
C GLU A 33 -32.27 6.09 31.21
N GLU A 34 -32.68 6.67 30.07
CA GLU A 34 -34.06 6.63 29.58
C GLU A 34 -34.40 5.33 28.83
N ALA A 35 -35.48 4.67 29.26
CA ALA A 35 -35.83 3.30 28.90
C ALA A 35 -36.67 3.13 27.61
N SER A 36 -36.85 4.16 26.77
CA SER A 36 -37.72 4.08 25.59
C SER A 36 -37.11 4.66 24.32
N GLU A 37 -37.25 3.94 23.19
CA GLU A 37 -36.80 4.37 21.86
C GLU A 37 -37.54 5.66 21.37
N PRO A 38 -36.85 6.59 20.68
CA PRO A 38 -35.42 6.56 20.36
C PRO A 38 -34.57 6.87 21.60
N TYR A 39 -33.57 6.02 21.85
CA TYR A 39 -32.70 6.17 23.01
C TYR A 39 -31.89 7.47 22.87
N GLN A 40 -31.76 8.22 23.96
CA GLN A 40 -30.89 9.40 23.98
C GLN A 40 -29.47 8.99 24.37
N GLY A 41 -28.48 9.69 23.84
CA GLY A 41 -27.08 9.44 24.19
C GLY A 41 -26.16 10.62 23.93
N TYR A 42 -24.91 10.47 24.36
CA TYR A 42 -23.87 11.50 24.24
C TYR A 42 -22.56 10.88 23.77
N PHE A 43 -21.75 11.66 23.05
CA PHE A 43 -20.40 11.22 22.69
C PHE A 43 -19.46 11.22 23.89
N SER A 44 -18.54 10.25 23.89
CA SER A 44 -17.49 10.11 24.88
C SER A 44 -16.36 11.13 24.72
N HIS A 45 -16.07 11.55 23.48
CA HIS A 45 -14.97 12.44 23.15
C HIS A 45 -15.37 13.45 22.08
N GLY A 46 -15.00 14.71 22.30
CA GLY A 46 -15.22 15.81 21.35
C GLY A 46 -16.68 16.28 21.25
N SER A 47 -16.85 17.47 20.70
CA SER A 47 -18.16 17.96 20.22
C SER A 47 -18.15 17.99 18.71
N LEU A 48 -19.25 17.60 18.08
CA LEU A 48 -19.39 17.83 16.64
C LEU A 48 -19.44 19.34 16.36
N VAL A 49 -18.90 19.74 15.21
CA VAL A 49 -19.00 21.12 14.74
C VAL A 49 -20.49 21.46 14.59
N PRO A 50 -20.95 22.64 15.08
CA PRO A 50 -22.31 23.12 14.85
C PRO A 50 -22.61 23.10 13.33
N GLU A 51 -23.79 22.60 12.94
CA GLU A 51 -24.26 22.33 11.55
C GLU A 51 -24.20 20.86 11.08
N THR A 52 -23.70 19.93 11.89
CA THR A 52 -23.68 18.50 11.53
C THR A 52 -24.98 17.80 11.96
N PHE A 53 -26.09 18.03 11.24
CA PHE A 53 -27.26 17.15 11.31
C PHE A 53 -26.96 15.87 10.53
N ALA A 54 -26.19 14.98 11.15
CA ALA A 54 -25.73 13.73 10.56
C ALA A 54 -26.56 12.55 11.08
N GLU A 55 -26.94 11.66 10.16
CA GLU A 55 -27.42 10.32 10.48
C GLU A 55 -26.40 9.31 9.97
N GLY A 56 -26.20 8.23 10.72
CA GLY A 56 -25.34 7.16 10.26
C GLY A 56 -25.52 5.84 11.02
N PRO A 57 -24.88 4.77 10.50
CA PRO A 57 -25.02 3.43 11.05
C PRO A 57 -24.34 3.30 12.42
N VAL A 58 -24.92 2.45 13.26
CA VAL A 58 -24.44 2.12 14.60
C VAL A 58 -23.84 0.72 14.61
N TYR A 59 -22.65 0.61 15.18
CA TYR A 59 -21.89 -0.64 15.29
C TYR A 59 -21.59 -0.97 16.76
N PRO A 60 -21.62 -2.26 17.15
CA PRO A 60 -21.19 -2.68 18.47
C PRO A 60 -19.67 -2.56 18.61
N LEU A 61 -19.18 -2.30 19.82
CA LEU A 61 -17.75 -2.40 20.12
C LEU A 61 -17.26 -3.85 20.03
N TYR A 62 -15.98 -4.03 19.67
CA TYR A 62 -15.35 -5.34 19.68
C TYR A 62 -15.27 -5.88 21.11
N SER A 63 -15.78 -7.11 21.32
CA SER A 63 -15.66 -7.82 22.60
C SER A 63 -15.73 -9.33 22.37
N GLU A 64 -15.36 -10.11 23.38
CA GLU A 64 -15.44 -11.59 23.35
C GLU A 64 -16.85 -12.12 23.06
N PHE A 65 -17.88 -11.28 23.24
CA PHE A 65 -19.29 -11.61 23.07
C PHE A 65 -19.88 -11.17 21.71
N VAL A 66 -19.09 -10.47 20.87
CA VAL A 66 -19.55 -9.95 19.57
C VAL A 66 -18.86 -10.72 18.43
N THR A 67 -19.59 -11.66 17.84
CA THR A 67 -19.07 -12.54 16.77
C THR A 67 -19.15 -11.91 15.37
N GLU A 68 -19.95 -10.85 15.17
CA GLU A 68 -20.14 -10.19 13.87
C GLU A 68 -20.06 -8.64 13.95
N PRO A 69 -18.89 -8.06 14.27
CA PRO A 69 -18.71 -6.60 14.41
C PRO A 69 -18.83 -5.80 13.09
N PHE A 70 -19.16 -6.46 11.97
CA PHE A 70 -19.25 -5.85 10.64
C PHE A 70 -20.68 -5.51 10.23
N GLN A 71 -21.68 -5.90 11.02
CA GLN A 71 -23.08 -5.62 10.72
C GLN A 71 -23.54 -4.36 11.46
N SER A 72 -24.24 -3.47 10.76
CA SER A 72 -24.93 -2.37 11.41
C SER A 72 -26.15 -2.91 12.16
N HIS A 73 -26.33 -2.48 13.40
CA HIS A 73 -27.43 -2.88 14.26
C HIS A 73 -28.41 -1.73 14.55
N GLY A 74 -28.28 -0.60 13.85
CA GLY A 74 -29.16 0.55 14.02
C GLY A 74 -28.69 1.78 13.25
N THR A 75 -29.41 2.88 13.42
CA THR A 75 -29.00 4.22 12.99
C THR A 75 -29.03 5.18 14.17
N ALA A 76 -28.17 6.20 14.14
CA ALA A 76 -28.21 7.29 15.10
C ALA A 76 -28.18 8.63 14.38
N SER A 77 -28.97 9.58 14.87
CA SER A 77 -29.05 10.94 14.37
C SER A 77 -28.60 11.93 15.45
N VAL A 78 -27.83 12.93 15.06
CA VAL A 78 -27.44 14.04 15.95
C VAL A 78 -28.62 15.01 16.07
N ASN A 79 -29.11 15.20 17.29
CA ASN A 79 -30.33 15.95 17.55
C ASN A 79 -30.10 17.25 18.33
N SER A 80 -28.95 17.39 19.01
CA SER A 80 -28.52 18.64 19.63
C SER A 80 -26.99 18.74 19.69
N ILE A 81 -26.47 19.97 19.62
CA ILE A 81 -25.06 20.28 19.83
C ILE A 81 -25.03 21.45 20.82
N ASP A 82 -24.56 21.19 22.05
CA ASP A 82 -24.35 22.20 23.09
C ASP A 82 -22.84 22.35 23.37
N GLN A 83 -22.41 23.42 24.05
CA GLN A 83 -21.00 23.70 24.35
C GLN A 83 -20.34 22.53 25.09
N GLY A 84 -19.67 21.63 24.35
CA GLY A 84 -18.95 20.49 24.90
C GLY A 84 -19.71 19.15 24.88
N THR A 85 -20.99 19.09 24.49
CA THR A 85 -21.75 17.83 24.38
C THR A 85 -22.66 17.80 23.16
N SER A 86 -22.65 16.70 22.41
CA SER A 86 -23.61 16.46 21.33
C SER A 86 -24.59 15.36 21.74
N GLY A 87 -25.89 15.66 21.66
CA GLY A 87 -26.97 14.72 21.93
C GLY A 87 -27.33 13.90 20.69
N LEU A 88 -27.47 12.59 20.88
CA LEU A 88 -27.85 11.62 19.86
C LEU A 88 -29.24 11.07 20.13
N SER A 89 -29.97 10.78 19.06
CA SER A 89 -31.09 9.83 19.09
C SER A 89 -30.74 8.58 18.34
N ILE A 90 -30.82 7.44 19.02
CA ILE A 90 -30.40 6.14 18.50
C ILE A 90 -31.63 5.25 18.29
N ARG A 91 -31.73 4.69 17.09
CA ARG A 91 -32.76 3.73 16.67
C ARG A 91 -32.09 2.41 16.33
N LEU A 92 -32.30 1.40 17.17
CA LEU A 92 -31.79 0.05 16.92
C LEU A 92 -32.69 -0.70 15.93
N SER A 93 -32.12 -1.66 15.21
CA SER A 93 -32.91 -2.56 14.37
C SER A 93 -33.79 -3.46 15.24
N SER A 94 -34.99 -3.79 14.77
CA SER A 94 -36.05 -4.45 15.55
C SER A 94 -35.77 -5.92 15.92
N SER A 95 -34.56 -6.44 15.67
CA SER A 95 -34.19 -7.78 16.11
C SER A 95 -33.96 -7.79 17.63
N SER A 96 -34.43 -8.84 18.30
CA SER A 96 -34.21 -9.07 19.74
C SER A 96 -32.72 -9.03 20.13
N ASP A 97 -31.84 -9.33 19.18
CA ASP A 97 -30.39 -9.32 19.36
C ASP A 97 -29.81 -7.90 19.40
N GLY A 98 -30.32 -6.97 18.59
CA GLY A 98 -29.89 -5.56 18.60
C GLY A 98 -30.12 -4.89 19.96
N ARG A 99 -31.29 -5.10 20.58
CA ARG A 99 -31.57 -4.56 21.93
C ARG A 99 -30.68 -5.19 23.01
N ARG A 100 -30.42 -6.49 22.95
CA ARG A 100 -29.62 -7.19 23.98
C ARG A 100 -28.13 -6.83 23.90
N ILE A 101 -27.60 -6.67 22.69
CA ILE A 101 -26.21 -6.25 22.45
C ILE A 101 -25.99 -4.85 23.03
N PHE A 102 -26.87 -3.88 22.74
CA PHE A 102 -26.67 -2.49 23.16
C PHE A 102 -27.14 -2.17 24.59
N GLN A 103 -28.03 -2.97 25.19
CA GLN A 103 -28.37 -2.84 26.62
C GLN A 103 -27.24 -3.33 27.56
N GLN A 104 -26.27 -4.08 27.03
CA GLN A 104 -25.13 -4.61 27.78
C GLN A 104 -23.78 -4.04 27.32
N LEU A 105 -23.71 -3.44 26.13
CA LEU A 105 -22.48 -2.94 25.51
C LEU A 105 -22.68 -1.55 24.93
N GLU A 106 -21.64 -0.73 25.09
CA GLU A 106 -21.49 0.54 24.41
C GLU A 106 -21.17 0.32 22.91
N GLY A 107 -21.34 1.35 22.09
CA GLY A 107 -21.17 1.26 20.64
C GLY A 107 -20.55 2.50 20.02
N VAL A 108 -20.28 2.41 18.71
CA VAL A 108 -19.81 3.53 17.90
C VAL A 108 -20.80 3.86 16.79
N VAL A 109 -20.97 5.14 16.51
CA VAL A 109 -21.72 5.63 15.35
C VAL A 109 -20.76 6.18 14.31
N ALA A 110 -20.96 5.82 13.04
CA ALA A 110 -20.24 6.41 11.92
C ALA A 110 -21.03 7.59 11.35
N LEU A 111 -20.52 8.81 11.45
CA LEU A 111 -21.19 10.04 11.03
C LEU A 111 -20.40 10.77 9.94
N PRO A 112 -21.06 11.31 8.91
CA PRO A 112 -20.42 12.24 7.98
C PRO A 112 -20.11 13.57 8.69
N VAL A 113 -18.85 14.00 8.65
CA VAL A 113 -18.36 15.27 9.22
C VAL A 113 -17.73 16.10 8.10
N LYS A 114 -18.09 17.39 8.07
CA LYS A 114 -17.45 18.36 7.16
C LYS A 114 -16.13 18.82 7.74
N VAL A 115 -15.07 18.68 6.96
CA VAL A 115 -13.71 19.10 7.30
C VAL A 115 -13.17 20.00 6.19
N ALA A 116 -12.12 20.79 6.48
CA ALA A 116 -11.40 21.54 5.46
C ALA A 116 -10.93 20.59 4.34
N ALA A 117 -11.05 20.99 3.07
CA ALA A 117 -10.65 20.17 1.94
C ALA A 117 -9.12 20.00 1.90
N GLU A 118 -8.38 21.07 2.14
CA GLU A 118 -6.93 21.11 2.21
C GLU A 118 -6.44 21.18 3.66
N GLY A 119 -5.27 20.60 3.92
CA GLY A 119 -4.68 20.52 5.26
C GLY A 119 -3.85 19.27 5.46
N TYR A 120 -2.87 19.35 6.35
CA TYR A 120 -2.09 18.19 6.79
C TYR A 120 -3.03 17.20 7.49
N ARG A 121 -2.87 15.92 7.18
CA ARG A 121 -3.63 14.81 7.78
C ARG A 121 -2.64 13.75 8.16
N GLY A 122 -2.12 13.90 9.37
CA GLY A 122 -1.13 13.00 9.94
C GLY A 122 -1.74 11.74 10.52
N VAL A 123 -0.92 11.01 11.28
CA VAL A 123 -1.32 9.76 11.92
C VAL A 123 -2.51 9.97 12.85
N PHE A 124 -2.51 11.09 13.57
CA PHE A 124 -3.51 11.43 14.57
C PHE A 124 -4.86 11.80 13.95
N TYR A 125 -4.89 12.32 12.71
CA TYR A 125 -6.12 12.57 11.98
C TYR A 125 -6.92 11.28 11.79
N ASP A 126 -6.26 10.20 11.35
CA ASP A 126 -6.95 8.92 11.16
C ASP A 126 -7.34 8.28 12.49
N LEU A 127 -6.56 8.47 13.56
CA LEU A 127 -6.92 7.96 14.88
C LEU A 127 -8.17 8.65 15.45
N VAL A 128 -8.23 9.99 15.44
CA VAL A 128 -9.43 10.71 15.91
C VAL A 128 -10.65 10.44 15.01
N LYS A 129 -10.42 10.25 13.71
CA LYS A 129 -11.48 9.84 12.77
C LYS A 129 -12.08 8.48 13.11
N ASN A 130 -11.32 7.60 13.76
CA ASN A 130 -11.79 6.29 14.20
C ASN A 130 -12.16 6.23 15.70
N ASP A 131 -12.30 7.37 16.38
CA ASP A 131 -12.54 7.45 17.83
C ASP A 131 -11.48 6.73 18.67
N ILE A 132 -10.21 6.86 18.27
CA ILE A 132 -9.08 6.25 18.98
C ILE A 132 -8.30 7.35 19.71
N TYR A 133 -8.31 7.29 21.04
CA TYR A 133 -7.57 8.20 21.92
C TYR A 133 -6.61 7.41 22.80
N LEU A 134 -5.36 7.87 22.84
CA LEU A 134 -4.33 7.36 23.74
C LEU A 134 -4.17 8.32 24.91
N PHE A 135 -4.29 7.79 26.13
CA PHE A 135 -4.29 8.55 27.36
C PHE A 135 -2.90 8.57 27.99
N ASP A 136 -2.55 9.76 28.51
CA ASP A 136 -1.40 9.98 29.36
C ASP A 136 -1.77 9.59 30.79
N ILE A 137 -1.12 8.54 31.31
CA ILE A 137 -1.39 8.03 32.66
C ILE A 137 -1.04 9.05 33.75
N LEU A 138 -0.14 9.99 33.48
CA LEU A 138 0.33 10.99 34.45
C LEU A 138 -0.67 12.12 34.62
N ASN A 139 -1.34 12.50 33.54
CA ASN A 139 -2.26 13.64 33.51
C ASN A 139 -3.74 13.22 33.48
N GLY A 140 -4.02 11.95 33.17
CA GLY A 140 -5.39 11.42 33.04
C GLY A 140 -6.16 12.02 31.85
N GLN A 141 -5.45 12.55 30.86
CA GLN A 141 -6.01 13.22 29.68
C GLN A 141 -5.46 12.57 28.40
N PRO A 142 -6.19 12.64 27.27
CA PRO A 142 -5.67 12.15 26.00
C PRO A 142 -4.52 13.03 25.50
N PHE A 143 -3.54 12.42 24.84
CA PHE A 143 -2.40 13.13 24.24
C PHE A 143 -2.79 14.11 23.11
N TYR A 144 -3.98 13.92 22.54
CA TYR A 144 -4.53 14.71 21.45
C TYR A 144 -6.06 14.69 21.51
N THR A 145 -6.71 15.72 20.96
CA THR A 145 -8.17 15.81 20.90
C THR A 145 -8.64 16.04 19.47
N LEU A 146 -9.90 15.70 19.18
CA LEU A 146 -10.50 15.91 17.86
C LEU A 146 -10.37 17.38 17.40
N ASP A 147 -10.78 18.32 18.26
CA ASP A 147 -10.78 19.75 17.93
C ASP A 147 -9.37 20.25 17.61
N ASP A 148 -8.39 19.81 18.39
CA ASP A 148 -7.02 20.25 18.25
C ASP A 148 -6.35 19.70 16.98
N ILE A 149 -6.65 18.45 16.61
CA ILE A 149 -6.20 17.85 15.35
C ILE A 149 -6.92 18.48 14.16
N LEU A 150 -8.23 18.72 14.23
CA LEU A 150 -8.95 19.33 13.09
C LEU A 150 -8.52 20.77 12.80
N GLN A 151 -8.11 21.53 13.82
CA GLN A 151 -7.78 22.96 13.68
C GLN A 151 -6.29 23.24 13.52
N HIS A 152 -5.42 22.44 14.14
CA HIS A 152 -4.01 22.78 14.32
C HIS A 152 -3.04 21.65 13.95
N ASP A 153 -3.48 20.61 13.23
CA ASP A 153 -2.59 19.52 12.83
C ASP A 153 -1.45 19.99 11.91
N SER A 154 -0.26 19.48 12.17
CA SER A 154 0.96 19.79 11.42
C SER A 154 2.06 18.76 11.69
N PRO A 155 3.04 18.58 10.78
CA PRO A 155 4.15 17.64 11.01
C PRO A 155 4.93 17.91 12.30
N SER A 156 5.14 19.19 12.66
CA SER A 156 5.84 19.57 13.89
C SER A 156 5.04 19.20 15.14
N LYS A 157 3.71 19.38 15.10
CA LYS A 157 2.82 19.01 16.18
C LYS A 157 2.73 17.50 16.36
N GLU A 158 2.58 16.76 15.27
CA GLU A 158 2.60 15.30 15.29
C GLU A 158 3.87 14.77 15.97
N ASN A 159 5.03 15.29 15.59
CA ASN A 159 6.30 14.90 16.20
C ASN A 159 6.36 15.27 17.70
N ALA A 160 5.87 16.45 18.09
CA ALA A 160 5.83 16.87 19.50
C ALA A 160 4.93 15.97 20.36
N ILE A 161 3.77 15.53 19.82
CA ILE A 161 2.90 14.57 20.49
C ILE A 161 3.63 13.23 20.66
N MET A 162 4.28 12.72 19.61
CA MET A 162 5.04 11.47 19.69
C MET A 162 6.22 11.54 20.69
N GLU A 163 6.88 12.69 20.81
CA GLU A 163 7.93 12.92 21.81
C GLU A 163 7.37 12.89 23.25
N ALA A 164 6.20 13.50 23.48
CA ALA A 164 5.52 13.44 24.76
C ALA A 164 5.09 12.02 25.12
N MET A 165 4.55 11.29 24.15
CA MET A 165 4.20 9.86 24.26
C MET A 165 5.43 9.01 24.62
N LEU A 166 6.54 9.20 23.92
CA LEU A 166 7.80 8.48 24.21
C LEU A 166 8.29 8.76 25.64
N LYS A 167 8.22 10.03 26.07
CA LYS A 167 8.63 10.43 27.42
C LYS A 167 7.80 9.74 28.50
N GLU A 168 6.49 9.63 28.30
CA GLU A 168 5.59 8.91 29.23
C GLU A 168 5.94 7.42 29.29
N ALA A 169 6.09 6.76 28.13
CA ALA A 169 6.44 5.34 28.09
C ALA A 169 7.76 5.06 28.82
N LYS A 170 8.79 5.92 28.63
CA LYS A 170 10.07 5.80 29.35
C LYS A 170 9.91 6.00 30.85
N PHE A 171 9.14 7.03 31.25
CA PHE A 171 8.89 7.32 32.66
C PHE A 171 8.20 6.14 33.36
N VAL A 172 7.16 5.57 32.75
CA VAL A 172 6.43 4.42 33.30
C VAL A 172 7.37 3.23 33.47
N ALA A 173 8.18 2.92 32.47
CA ALA A 173 9.15 1.83 32.55
C ALA A 173 10.19 2.03 33.68
N GLU A 174 10.68 3.27 33.87
CA GLU A 174 11.58 3.60 34.97
C GLU A 174 10.93 3.42 36.35
N GLU A 175 9.68 3.84 36.48
CA GLU A 175 8.93 3.75 37.72
C GLU A 175 8.60 2.28 38.06
N MET A 176 8.24 1.46 37.07
CA MET A 176 8.02 0.03 37.29
C MET A 176 9.29 -0.69 37.76
N VAL A 177 10.45 -0.36 37.16
CA VAL A 177 11.75 -0.87 37.62
C VAL A 177 12.07 -0.38 39.04
N ARG A 178 11.78 0.88 39.36
CA ARG A 178 12.01 1.45 40.71
C ARG A 178 11.19 0.74 41.78
N GLN A 179 9.96 0.33 41.44
CA GLN A 179 9.09 -0.43 42.33
C GLN A 179 9.49 -1.91 42.45
N GLY A 180 10.55 -2.34 41.78
CA GLY A 180 11.04 -3.72 41.82
C GLY A 180 10.17 -4.69 41.03
N MET A 181 9.38 -4.19 40.07
CA MET A 181 8.62 -5.07 39.18
C MET A 181 9.54 -5.70 38.13
N GLU A 182 9.42 -7.00 37.98
CA GLU A 182 10.07 -7.75 36.91
C GLU A 182 9.24 -7.69 35.63
N SER A 183 9.89 -7.75 34.48
CA SER A 183 9.22 -7.76 33.18
C SER A 183 9.72 -8.92 32.31
N PRO A 184 8.89 -9.43 31.39
CA PRO A 184 9.30 -10.53 30.53
C PRO A 184 10.40 -10.09 29.56
N LYS A 185 11.14 -11.08 29.05
CA LYS A 185 12.02 -10.85 27.89
C LYS A 185 11.20 -10.87 26.61
N VAL A 186 11.41 -9.87 25.77
CA VAL A 186 10.80 -9.79 24.45
C VAL A 186 11.31 -10.96 23.60
N VAL A 187 10.38 -11.75 23.07
CA VAL A 187 10.69 -13.01 22.38
C VAL A 187 11.19 -12.77 20.94
N SER A 188 10.71 -11.70 20.30
CA SER A 188 10.89 -11.52 18.85
C SER A 188 10.89 -10.06 18.40
N GLY A 189 11.30 -9.85 17.15
CA GLY A 189 11.27 -8.54 16.49
C GLY A 189 12.31 -7.58 17.04
N ARG A 190 12.04 -6.28 16.91
CA ARG A 190 13.05 -5.23 17.08
C ARG A 190 13.76 -5.24 18.44
N PHE A 191 13.05 -5.62 19.49
CA PHE A 191 13.55 -5.62 20.88
C PHE A 191 13.89 -7.03 21.39
N ALA A 192 14.00 -8.04 20.51
CA ALA A 192 14.23 -9.43 20.90
C ALA A 192 15.42 -9.60 21.86
N GLY A 193 15.20 -10.35 22.94
CA GLY A 193 16.19 -10.63 23.97
C GLY A 193 16.35 -9.54 25.04
N MET A 194 15.78 -8.35 24.83
CA MET A 194 15.71 -7.30 25.84
C MET A 194 14.61 -7.60 26.86
N ASP A 195 14.81 -7.14 28.09
CA ASP A 195 13.75 -6.96 29.07
C ASP A 195 12.75 -5.90 28.58
N LEU A 196 11.45 -6.10 28.80
CA LEU A 196 10.39 -5.24 28.27
C LEU A 196 10.51 -3.78 28.76
N PHE A 197 10.76 -3.54 30.04
CA PHE A 197 10.96 -2.18 30.54
C PHE A 197 12.27 -1.58 30.01
N GLN A 198 13.31 -2.38 29.83
CA GLN A 198 14.52 -1.93 29.15
C GLN A 198 14.25 -1.53 27.69
N ALA A 199 13.44 -2.29 26.96
CA ALA A 199 13.03 -1.98 25.59
C ALA A 199 12.32 -0.62 25.52
N MET A 200 11.33 -0.38 26.39
CA MET A 200 10.64 0.91 26.47
C MET A 200 11.59 2.09 26.74
N LYS A 201 12.59 1.91 27.60
CA LYS A 201 13.60 2.95 27.91
C LYS A 201 14.49 3.30 26.71
N VAL A 202 14.85 2.32 25.88
CA VAL A 202 15.72 2.54 24.71
C VAL A 202 14.96 2.93 23.44
N SER A 203 13.62 2.86 23.45
CA SER A 203 12.77 3.29 22.33
C SER A 203 13.07 4.72 21.86
N GLU A 204 12.87 4.93 20.56
CA GLU A 204 13.00 6.21 19.88
C GLU A 204 11.63 6.71 19.39
N VAL A 205 11.56 7.95 18.90
CA VAL A 205 10.30 8.52 18.36
C VAL A 205 9.79 7.73 17.15
N SER A 206 10.71 7.16 16.37
CA SER A 206 10.38 6.25 15.27
C SER A 206 9.61 5.01 15.74
N ASP A 207 9.88 4.50 16.95
CA ASP A 207 9.18 3.35 17.51
C ASP A 207 7.74 3.71 17.90
N ILE A 208 7.50 4.92 18.43
CA ILE A 208 6.15 5.43 18.67
C ILE A 208 5.39 5.59 17.35
N ARG A 209 6.05 6.10 16.31
CA ARG A 209 5.42 6.23 14.98
C ARG A 209 4.98 4.87 14.42
N SER A 210 5.84 3.85 14.48
CA SER A 210 5.49 2.50 14.02
C SER A 210 4.36 1.88 14.86
N PHE A 211 4.37 2.09 16.17
CA PHE A 211 3.26 1.69 17.02
C PHE A 211 1.93 2.37 16.60
N LEU A 212 1.93 3.67 16.36
CA LEU A 212 0.71 4.39 15.96
C LEU A 212 0.19 3.93 14.59
N ARG A 213 1.08 3.62 13.63
CA ARG A 213 0.70 3.01 12.34
C ARG A 213 0.10 1.63 12.51
N TYR A 214 0.65 0.82 13.43
CA TYR A 214 0.06 -0.47 13.77
C TYR A 214 -1.36 -0.31 14.34
N VAL A 215 -1.58 0.69 15.20
CA VAL A 215 -2.92 1.03 15.71
C VAL A 215 -3.86 1.46 14.58
N GLN A 216 -3.39 2.30 13.65
CA GLN A 216 -4.16 2.70 12.47
C GLN A 216 -4.52 1.54 11.55
N TYR A 217 -3.64 0.54 11.42
CA TYR A 217 -3.89 -0.66 10.61
C TYR A 217 -4.99 -1.54 11.23
N LEU A 218 -5.17 -1.48 12.55
CA LEU A 218 -6.15 -2.26 13.31
C LEU A 218 -7.15 -1.38 14.07
N PRO A 219 -7.83 -0.42 13.42
CA PRO A 219 -8.55 0.63 14.14
C PRO A 219 -9.68 0.06 15.02
N ARG A 220 -10.33 -1.01 14.56
CA ARG A 220 -11.40 -1.72 15.29
C ARG A 220 -10.97 -2.30 16.64
N LYS A 221 -9.69 -2.65 16.81
CA LYS A 221 -9.17 -3.16 18.09
C LYS A 221 -9.12 -2.05 19.13
N TYR A 222 -8.92 -0.81 18.71
CA TYR A 222 -8.63 0.32 19.59
C TYR A 222 -9.78 1.33 19.69
N GLN A 223 -10.71 1.31 18.74
CA GLN A 223 -11.81 2.23 18.60
C GLN A 223 -12.75 2.26 19.81
N GLY A 224 -13.10 3.47 20.24
CA GLY A 224 -14.11 3.70 21.27
C GLY A 224 -13.73 3.19 22.65
N LEU A 225 -12.44 3.12 22.96
CA LEU A 225 -11.92 2.67 24.25
C LEU A 225 -10.82 3.63 24.75
N ASN A 226 -10.67 3.72 26.07
CA ASN A 226 -9.70 4.63 26.71
C ASN A 226 -8.41 3.87 26.99
N TRP A 227 -7.50 3.86 26.03
CA TRP A 227 -6.24 3.11 26.13
C TRP A 227 -5.16 3.94 26.82
N GLN A 228 -4.53 3.38 27.85
CA GLN A 228 -3.33 3.96 28.44
C GLN A 228 -2.15 3.70 27.52
N LEU A 229 -1.45 4.76 27.09
CA LEU A 229 -0.37 4.64 26.10
C LEU A 229 0.67 3.60 26.50
N ALA A 230 1.25 3.72 27.71
CA ALA A 230 2.32 2.82 28.14
C ALA A 230 1.92 1.35 28.14
N GLU A 231 0.66 1.02 28.46
CA GLU A 231 0.15 -0.35 28.49
C GLU A 231 0.06 -0.96 27.08
N VAL A 232 -0.59 -0.25 26.16
CA VAL A 232 -0.75 -0.74 24.79
C VAL A 232 0.56 -0.72 24.01
N TYR A 233 1.46 0.21 24.33
CA TYR A 233 2.81 0.26 23.78
C TYR A 233 3.68 -0.90 24.27
N ALA A 234 3.64 -1.20 25.58
CA ALA A 234 4.31 -2.36 26.15
C ALA A 234 3.79 -3.67 25.53
N THR A 235 2.47 -3.79 25.34
CA THR A 235 1.85 -4.94 24.67
C THR A 235 2.31 -5.09 23.22
N TRP A 236 2.45 -3.97 22.49
CA TRP A 236 2.99 -3.98 21.13
C TRP A 236 4.45 -4.44 21.09
N ILE A 237 5.30 -3.98 22.04
CA ILE A 237 6.68 -4.45 22.18
C ILE A 237 6.74 -5.94 22.51
N ASP A 238 5.94 -6.40 23.48
CA ASP A 238 5.88 -7.80 23.89
C ASP A 238 5.43 -8.72 22.73
N GLY A 239 4.48 -8.24 21.93
CA GLY A 239 4.04 -8.85 20.66
C GLY A 239 5.10 -8.83 19.55
N GLY A 240 6.31 -8.34 19.82
CA GLY A 240 7.45 -8.32 18.91
C GLY A 240 7.55 -7.05 18.06
N ALA A 241 6.86 -5.97 18.44
CA ALA A 241 6.88 -4.69 17.73
C ALA A 241 6.66 -4.84 16.21
N PRO A 242 5.54 -5.43 15.77
CA PRO A 242 5.28 -5.67 14.35
C PRO A 242 5.26 -4.34 13.57
N SER A 243 5.97 -4.31 12.44
CA SER A 243 6.05 -3.15 11.54
C SER A 243 4.96 -3.22 10.46
N THR A 244 4.44 -2.07 10.04
CA THR A 244 3.50 -2.00 8.91
C THR A 244 4.23 -1.93 7.57
N LYS A 245 3.47 -1.99 6.47
CA LYS A 245 4.03 -1.80 5.13
C LYS A 245 4.68 -0.43 4.99
N GLU A 246 4.05 0.59 5.53
CA GLU A 246 4.47 1.99 5.50
C GLU A 246 5.75 2.20 6.32
N ASP A 247 5.91 1.48 7.45
CA ASP A 247 7.15 1.51 8.23
C ASP A 247 8.33 0.97 7.43
N VAL A 248 8.11 -0.19 6.80
CA VAL A 248 9.12 -0.82 5.94
C VAL A 248 9.42 0.10 4.76
N GLU A 249 8.41 0.68 4.11
CA GLU A 249 8.58 1.62 2.99
C GLU A 249 9.31 2.91 3.38
N GLU A 250 8.98 3.55 4.50
CA GLU A 250 9.68 4.75 4.96
C GLU A 250 11.14 4.44 5.30
N LEU A 251 11.40 3.30 5.96
CA LEU A 251 12.76 2.83 6.24
C LEU A 251 13.52 2.56 4.94
N LEU A 252 12.87 1.96 3.94
CA LEU A 252 13.47 1.72 2.63
C LEU A 252 13.79 3.04 1.91
N LEU A 253 12.82 3.95 1.82
CA LEU A 253 12.95 5.25 1.15
C LEU A 253 14.06 6.11 1.75
N SER A 254 14.11 6.18 3.08
CA SER A 254 15.12 6.96 3.80
C SER A 254 16.54 6.40 3.66
N ASN A 255 16.68 5.11 3.31
CA ASN A 255 17.97 4.42 3.22
C ASN A 255 18.30 3.89 1.82
N LEU A 256 17.59 4.29 0.76
CA LEU A 256 17.84 3.81 -0.62
C LEU A 256 19.31 3.96 -1.06
N ASN A 257 19.98 5.00 -0.57
CA ASN A 257 21.38 5.32 -0.91
C ASN A 257 22.40 4.79 0.11
N ASP A 258 21.96 4.28 1.27
CA ASP A 258 22.83 3.79 2.33
C ASP A 258 22.38 2.41 2.83
N PHE A 259 22.85 1.38 2.13
CA PHE A 259 22.59 0.00 2.51
C PHE A 259 23.21 -0.36 3.88
N SER A 260 24.23 0.34 4.36
CA SER A 260 24.86 0.04 5.65
C SER A 260 23.93 0.38 6.81
N SER A 261 23.28 1.54 6.74
CA SER A 261 22.22 1.93 7.66
C SER A 261 21.03 0.98 7.56
N PHE A 262 20.59 0.67 6.33
CA PHE A 262 19.49 -0.28 6.12
C PHE A 262 19.77 -1.69 6.67
N ARG A 263 21.00 -2.20 6.53
CA ARG A 263 21.39 -3.52 7.07
C ARG A 263 21.26 -3.59 8.59
N LYS A 264 21.54 -2.50 9.31
CA LYS A 264 21.33 -2.44 10.76
C LYS A 264 19.86 -2.64 11.12
N TYR A 265 18.96 -2.05 10.34
CA TYR A 265 17.51 -2.25 10.50
C TYR A 265 17.08 -3.65 10.07
N LEU A 266 17.59 -4.21 8.97
CA LEU A 266 17.29 -5.59 8.58
C LEU A 266 17.68 -6.61 9.64
N ASN A 267 18.79 -6.38 10.34
CA ASN A 267 19.23 -7.26 11.43
C ASN A 267 18.27 -7.26 12.62
N SER A 268 17.36 -6.27 12.75
CA SER A 268 16.31 -6.27 13.77
C SER A 268 15.05 -7.04 13.34
N TYR A 269 14.94 -7.43 12.07
CA TYR A 269 13.89 -8.32 11.57
C TYR A 269 14.34 -9.78 11.67
N LYS A 270 13.38 -10.69 11.87
CA LYS A 270 13.67 -12.12 11.74
C LYS A 270 13.91 -12.44 10.27
N LYS A 271 14.83 -13.37 9.99
CA LYS A 271 15.06 -13.90 8.63
C LYS A 271 13.76 -14.37 7.97
N GLU A 272 12.81 -14.85 8.76
CA GLU A 272 11.47 -15.31 8.34
C GLU A 272 10.63 -14.20 7.69
N ASP A 273 10.90 -12.93 7.95
CA ASP A 273 10.15 -11.79 7.40
C ASP A 273 10.76 -11.25 6.09
N PHE A 274 12.01 -11.63 5.77
CA PHE A 274 12.71 -11.16 4.56
C PHE A 274 11.97 -11.47 3.25
N PRO A 275 11.33 -12.63 3.05
CA PRO A 275 10.54 -12.87 1.85
C PRO A 275 9.37 -11.89 1.68
N LYS A 276 8.72 -11.48 2.77
CA LYS A 276 7.63 -10.49 2.73
C LYS A 276 8.17 -9.13 2.34
N VAL A 277 9.29 -8.71 2.94
CA VAL A 277 9.97 -7.45 2.60
C VAL A 277 10.38 -7.44 1.13
N ALA A 278 10.98 -8.52 0.62
CA ALA A 278 11.39 -8.64 -0.77
C ALA A 278 10.20 -8.50 -1.74
N GLU A 279 9.08 -9.16 -1.45
CA GLU A 279 7.85 -9.05 -2.25
C GLU A 279 7.27 -7.63 -2.22
N MET A 280 7.20 -6.99 -1.05
CA MET A 280 6.71 -5.62 -0.92
C MET A 280 7.57 -4.64 -1.74
N VAL A 281 8.90 -4.74 -1.61
CA VAL A 281 9.86 -3.92 -2.39
C VAL A 281 9.67 -4.16 -3.88
N ARG A 282 9.46 -5.41 -4.29
CA ARG A 282 9.26 -5.76 -5.68
C ARG A 282 8.01 -5.11 -6.26
N GLN A 283 6.87 -5.15 -5.54
CA GLN A 283 5.65 -4.47 -6.00
C GLN A 283 5.89 -2.97 -6.18
N ARG A 284 6.65 -2.34 -5.26
CA ARG A 284 7.01 -0.93 -5.40
C ARG A 284 7.85 -0.64 -6.64
N VAL A 285 8.78 -1.53 -6.99
CA VAL A 285 9.57 -1.41 -8.24
C VAL A 285 8.65 -1.44 -9.46
N LEU A 286 7.68 -2.36 -9.49
CA LEU A 286 6.71 -2.46 -10.59
C LEU A 286 5.87 -1.19 -10.73
N ASP A 287 5.36 -0.65 -9.62
CA ASP A 287 4.57 0.58 -9.60
C ASP A 287 5.36 1.78 -10.11
N LEU A 288 6.63 1.92 -9.68
CA LEU A 288 7.50 3.02 -10.08
C LEU A 288 7.89 2.95 -11.57
N LYS A 289 8.10 1.74 -12.10
CA LYS A 289 8.39 1.51 -13.52
C LYS A 289 7.19 1.82 -14.42
N ALA A 290 5.98 1.50 -13.96
CA ALA A 290 4.76 1.78 -14.73
C ALA A 290 4.58 3.29 -15.00
N GLY A 291 5.09 4.15 -14.12
CA GLY A 291 5.02 5.61 -14.26
C GLY A 291 6.12 6.27 -15.12
N GLY A 292 7.16 5.55 -15.55
CA GLY A 292 8.22 6.05 -16.45
C GLY A 292 9.21 7.09 -15.86
N ASP A 293 8.76 8.00 -15.00
CA ASP A 293 9.57 9.14 -14.51
C ASP A 293 10.42 8.84 -13.26
N LYS A 294 10.34 7.63 -12.71
CA LYS A 294 10.93 7.28 -11.40
C LYS A 294 11.90 6.11 -11.45
N LEU A 295 12.61 5.94 -12.57
CA LEU A 295 13.56 4.82 -12.77
C LEU A 295 14.70 4.80 -11.74
N ASN A 296 15.17 5.97 -11.28
CA ASN A 296 16.20 6.04 -10.24
C ASN A 296 15.68 5.57 -8.87
N GLU A 297 14.45 5.93 -8.51
CA GLU A 297 13.79 5.44 -7.30
C GLU A 297 13.56 3.93 -7.40
N ALA A 298 13.07 3.45 -8.55
CA ALA A 298 12.89 2.02 -8.83
C ALA A 298 14.21 1.25 -8.73
N MET A 299 15.31 1.81 -9.24
CA MET A 299 16.65 1.20 -9.12
C MET A 299 17.09 1.11 -7.66
N GLY A 300 16.83 2.13 -6.84
CA GLY A 300 17.08 2.08 -5.40
C GLY A 300 16.36 0.91 -4.74
N PHE A 301 15.05 0.79 -4.97
CA PHE A 301 14.25 -0.31 -4.42
C PHE A 301 14.71 -1.68 -4.95
N ALA A 302 15.00 -1.82 -6.24
CA ALA A 302 15.47 -3.08 -6.83
C ALA A 302 16.80 -3.54 -6.20
N ASN A 303 17.73 -2.60 -5.94
CA ASN A 303 18.98 -2.90 -5.23
C ASN A 303 18.74 -3.33 -3.79
N VAL A 304 17.77 -2.71 -3.10
CA VAL A 304 17.40 -3.15 -1.76
C VAL A 304 16.81 -4.56 -1.79
N SER A 305 15.90 -4.85 -2.72
CA SER A 305 15.32 -6.19 -2.89
C SER A 305 16.41 -7.24 -3.10
N LEU A 306 17.40 -6.95 -3.95
CA LEU A 306 18.55 -7.83 -4.18
C LEU A 306 19.28 -8.12 -2.87
N LYS A 307 19.61 -7.08 -2.10
CA LYS A 307 20.38 -7.23 -0.88
C LYS A 307 19.63 -7.94 0.26
N VAL A 308 18.33 -7.69 0.39
CA VAL A 308 17.45 -8.43 1.32
C VAL A 308 17.44 -9.91 0.95
N SER A 309 17.28 -10.20 -0.34
CA SER A 309 17.21 -11.58 -0.86
C SER A 309 18.54 -12.31 -0.71
N GLU A 310 19.67 -11.63 -0.91
CA GLU A 310 21.03 -12.13 -0.62
C GLU A 310 21.18 -12.48 0.87
N ALA A 311 20.72 -11.62 1.78
CA ALA A 311 20.76 -11.88 3.23
C ALA A 311 19.81 -13.02 3.66
N ALA A 312 18.72 -13.22 2.93
CA ALA A 312 17.78 -14.31 3.11
C ALA A 312 18.24 -15.64 2.50
N GLU A 313 19.30 -15.62 1.68
CA GLU A 313 19.73 -16.77 0.85
C GLU A 313 18.60 -17.29 -0.07
N ASP A 314 17.73 -16.38 -0.51
CA ASP A 314 16.56 -16.70 -1.35
C ASP A 314 16.89 -16.52 -2.82
N ASN A 315 17.38 -17.60 -3.46
CA ASN A 315 17.73 -17.59 -4.88
C ASN A 315 16.60 -17.13 -5.79
N LYS A 316 15.33 -17.42 -5.45
CA LYS A 316 14.19 -17.02 -6.30
C LYS A 316 14.04 -15.50 -6.29
N ASN A 317 14.11 -14.87 -5.11
CA ASN A 317 13.97 -13.43 -4.99
C ASN A 317 15.24 -12.68 -5.46
N ILE A 318 16.43 -13.28 -5.32
CA ILE A 318 17.66 -12.77 -5.95
C ILE A 318 17.50 -12.72 -7.48
N ALA A 319 16.97 -13.80 -8.10
CA ALA A 319 16.75 -13.85 -9.54
C ALA A 319 15.82 -12.74 -10.03
N TRP A 320 14.69 -12.56 -9.32
CA TRP A 320 13.75 -11.50 -9.64
C TRP A 320 14.33 -10.11 -9.43
N ALA A 321 15.11 -9.86 -8.38
CA ALA A 321 15.76 -8.57 -8.19
C ALA A 321 16.73 -8.24 -9.33
N TYR A 322 17.54 -9.20 -9.79
CA TYR A 322 18.38 -9.01 -10.97
C TYR A 322 17.58 -8.77 -12.25
N PHE A 323 16.45 -9.46 -12.42
CA PHE A 323 15.55 -9.24 -13.56
C PHE A 323 14.98 -7.82 -13.55
N GLU A 324 14.50 -7.33 -12.41
CA GLU A 324 13.98 -5.97 -12.29
C GLU A 324 15.07 -4.92 -12.53
N ILE A 325 16.29 -5.12 -11.99
CA ILE A 325 17.45 -4.26 -12.26
C ILE A 325 17.75 -4.22 -13.76
N ALA A 326 17.69 -5.37 -14.45
CA ALA A 326 17.94 -5.46 -15.88
C ALA A 326 16.88 -4.71 -16.69
N GLU A 327 15.59 -4.83 -16.35
CA GLU A 327 14.51 -4.07 -16.99
C GLU A 327 14.65 -2.56 -16.79
N ILE A 328 15.03 -2.12 -15.58
CA ILE A 328 15.26 -0.69 -15.32
C ILE A 328 16.47 -0.20 -16.13
N GLN A 329 17.58 -0.94 -16.15
CA GLN A 329 18.76 -0.58 -16.95
C GLN A 329 18.44 -0.53 -18.44
N HIS A 330 17.60 -1.43 -18.94
CA HIS A 330 17.13 -1.44 -20.32
C HIS A 330 16.30 -0.18 -20.63
N GLN A 331 15.38 0.20 -19.75
CA GLN A 331 14.60 1.46 -19.88
C GLN A 331 15.47 2.71 -19.76
N GLN A 332 16.61 2.63 -19.08
CA GLN A 332 17.62 3.70 -18.99
C GLN A 332 18.61 3.69 -20.16
N GLU A 333 18.40 2.85 -21.19
CA GLU A 333 19.30 2.69 -22.35
C GLU A 333 20.72 2.21 -21.98
N LEU A 334 20.89 1.61 -20.80
CA LEU A 334 22.16 1.03 -20.31
C LEU A 334 22.30 -0.42 -20.77
N GLN A 335 22.30 -0.63 -22.09
CA GLN A 335 22.13 -1.94 -22.73
C GLN A 335 23.12 -3.02 -22.25
N ASP A 336 24.42 -2.71 -22.19
CA ASP A 336 25.43 -3.70 -21.74
C ASP A 336 25.27 -4.09 -20.27
N LYS A 337 24.81 -3.17 -19.41
CA LYS A 337 24.52 -3.48 -18.00
C LYS A 337 23.27 -4.34 -17.89
N ALA A 338 22.23 -4.01 -18.66
CA ALA A 338 21.00 -4.79 -18.70
C ALA A 338 21.28 -6.25 -19.10
N ILE A 339 22.09 -6.48 -20.13
CA ILE A 339 22.52 -7.81 -20.57
C ILE A 339 23.23 -8.57 -19.44
N GLN A 340 24.18 -7.95 -18.75
CA GLN A 340 24.87 -8.56 -17.62
C GLN A 340 23.91 -8.93 -16.48
N SER A 341 22.97 -8.04 -16.16
CA SER A 341 21.96 -8.27 -15.12
C SER A 341 20.98 -9.39 -15.50
N TYR A 342 20.56 -9.48 -16.78
CA TYR A 342 19.73 -10.60 -17.25
C TYR A 342 20.47 -11.94 -17.16
N HIS A 343 21.76 -11.99 -17.46
CA HIS A 343 22.55 -13.23 -17.28
C HIS A 343 22.57 -13.67 -15.81
N LYS A 344 22.73 -12.74 -14.86
CA LYS A 344 22.63 -13.07 -13.44
C LYS A 344 21.22 -13.55 -13.07
N ALA A 345 20.17 -12.88 -13.57
CA ALA A 345 18.80 -13.31 -13.33
C ALA A 345 18.57 -14.75 -13.82
N ILE A 346 19.07 -15.08 -15.01
CA ILE A 346 19.00 -16.43 -15.60
C ILE A 346 19.69 -17.46 -14.70
N GLU A 347 20.90 -17.18 -14.21
CA GLU A 347 21.65 -18.07 -13.31
C GLU A 347 20.83 -18.40 -12.06
N TYR A 348 20.29 -17.38 -11.38
CA TYR A 348 19.51 -17.59 -10.16
C TYR A 348 18.11 -18.18 -10.41
N PHE A 349 17.48 -17.90 -11.55
CA PHE A 349 16.21 -18.56 -11.93
C PHE A 349 16.43 -20.06 -12.17
N ASP A 350 17.54 -20.44 -12.78
CA ASP A 350 17.91 -21.84 -12.96
C ASP A 350 18.15 -22.54 -11.60
N LEU A 351 18.94 -21.91 -10.72
CA LEU A 351 19.19 -22.39 -9.35
C LEU A 351 17.89 -22.57 -8.53
N SER A 352 16.94 -21.65 -8.67
CA SER A 352 15.66 -21.69 -7.97
C SER A 352 14.57 -22.50 -8.68
N LYS A 353 14.86 -23.02 -9.88
CA LYS A 353 13.91 -23.75 -10.75
C LYS A 353 12.64 -22.94 -11.08
N GLU A 354 12.73 -21.62 -11.12
CA GLU A 354 11.64 -20.74 -11.52
C GLU A 354 11.58 -20.69 -13.07
N ARG A 355 10.64 -21.43 -13.65
CA ARG A 355 10.50 -21.57 -15.11
C ARG A 355 9.88 -20.36 -15.82
N LYS A 356 8.98 -19.63 -15.17
CA LYS A 356 8.31 -18.45 -15.75
C LYS A 356 9.27 -17.26 -15.81
N GLY A 357 9.97 -16.98 -14.73
CA GLY A 357 11.04 -15.99 -14.62
C GLY A 357 12.19 -16.30 -15.57
N LEU A 358 12.60 -17.57 -15.68
CA LEU A 358 13.63 -17.97 -16.64
C LEU A 358 13.22 -17.68 -18.09
N LEU A 359 11.96 -17.97 -18.46
CA LEU A 359 11.42 -17.65 -19.78
C LEU A 359 11.42 -16.13 -20.02
N ALA A 360 10.94 -15.35 -19.05
CA ALA A 360 10.90 -13.89 -19.16
C ALA A 360 12.32 -13.31 -19.33
N ALA A 361 13.29 -13.79 -18.57
CA ALA A 361 14.68 -13.35 -18.65
C ALA A 361 15.31 -13.70 -20.01
N TYR A 362 15.08 -14.90 -20.54
CA TYR A 362 15.51 -15.27 -21.90
C TYR A 362 14.89 -14.37 -22.96
N ASN A 363 13.59 -14.10 -22.86
CA ASN A 363 12.89 -13.26 -23.82
C ASN A 363 13.40 -11.81 -23.82
N ASN A 364 13.56 -11.23 -22.64
CA ASN A 364 14.00 -9.84 -22.51
C ASN A 364 15.49 -9.67 -22.86
N LEU A 365 16.33 -10.64 -22.52
CA LEU A 365 17.73 -10.67 -22.99
C LEU A 365 17.79 -10.72 -24.51
N GLY A 366 16.97 -11.58 -25.15
CA GLY A 366 16.87 -11.65 -26.59
C GLY A 366 16.44 -10.32 -27.23
N ASN A 367 15.48 -9.61 -26.62
CA ASN A 367 15.10 -8.27 -27.07
C ASN A 367 16.27 -7.27 -26.99
N CYS A 368 16.97 -7.22 -25.84
CA CYS A 368 18.14 -6.37 -25.67
C CYS A 368 19.24 -6.67 -26.70
N LEU A 369 19.42 -7.94 -27.07
CA LEU A 369 20.41 -8.33 -28.08
C LEU A 369 19.97 -7.96 -29.51
N ASN A 370 18.67 -8.04 -29.84
CA ASN A 370 18.15 -7.55 -31.12
C ASN A 370 18.40 -6.05 -31.30
N GLU A 371 18.25 -5.26 -30.25
CA GLU A 371 18.48 -3.81 -30.25
C GLU A 371 19.95 -3.43 -30.47
N LYS A 372 20.90 -4.38 -30.45
CA LYS A 372 22.28 -4.10 -30.88
C LYS A 372 22.41 -3.88 -32.39
N GLU A 373 21.39 -4.28 -33.15
CA GLU A 373 21.31 -4.14 -34.61
C GLU A 373 22.51 -4.68 -35.38
N SER A 374 23.19 -5.67 -34.83
CA SER A 374 24.32 -6.36 -35.44
C SER A 374 23.96 -7.80 -35.77
N ARG A 375 24.65 -8.37 -36.76
CA ARG A 375 24.44 -9.77 -37.15
C ARG A 375 24.69 -10.71 -35.97
N GLU A 376 25.77 -10.49 -35.25
CA GLU A 376 26.15 -11.26 -34.06
C GLU A 376 25.08 -11.11 -32.96
N GLY A 377 24.55 -9.90 -32.75
CA GLY A 377 23.48 -9.62 -31.80
C GLY A 377 22.20 -10.39 -32.13
N TYR A 378 21.79 -10.41 -33.41
CA TYR A 378 20.61 -11.18 -33.83
C TYR A 378 20.83 -12.70 -33.73
N GLU A 379 22.02 -13.20 -34.06
CA GLU A 379 22.35 -14.63 -33.92
C GLU A 379 22.35 -15.06 -32.44
N GLU A 380 22.86 -14.22 -31.54
CA GLU A 380 22.82 -14.46 -30.10
C GLU A 380 21.39 -14.34 -29.53
N ALA A 381 20.61 -13.35 -29.98
CA ALA A 381 19.20 -13.21 -29.59
C ALA A 381 18.41 -14.47 -29.91
N LEU A 382 18.57 -15.04 -31.12
CA LEU A 382 17.93 -16.29 -31.50
C LEU A 382 18.30 -17.45 -30.55
N LEU A 383 19.54 -17.53 -30.05
CA LEU A 383 19.93 -18.58 -29.10
C LEU A 383 19.08 -18.52 -27.82
N TRP A 384 18.93 -17.33 -27.24
CA TRP A 384 18.17 -17.15 -25.99
C TRP A 384 16.67 -17.25 -26.21
N LEU A 385 16.15 -16.66 -27.28
CA LEU A 385 14.71 -16.71 -27.60
C LEU A 385 14.25 -18.14 -27.91
N ASN A 386 15.06 -18.96 -28.59
CA ASN A 386 14.74 -20.38 -28.79
C ASN A 386 14.72 -21.17 -27.47
N LYS A 387 15.57 -20.81 -26.48
CA LYS A 387 15.48 -21.39 -25.12
C LYS A 387 14.17 -20.99 -24.42
N ALA A 388 13.72 -19.74 -24.57
CA ALA A 388 12.42 -19.30 -24.07
C ALA A 388 11.26 -20.08 -24.72
N GLU A 389 11.31 -20.26 -26.05
CA GLU A 389 10.28 -20.99 -26.80
C GLU A 389 10.17 -22.44 -26.34
N ALA A 390 11.31 -23.11 -26.12
CA ALA A 390 11.36 -24.50 -25.65
C ALA A 390 10.67 -24.71 -24.30
N ILE A 391 10.52 -23.67 -23.48
CA ILE A 391 9.89 -23.73 -22.15
C ILE A 391 8.57 -22.96 -22.05
N LYS A 392 7.99 -22.52 -23.18
CA LYS A 392 6.78 -21.67 -23.21
C LYS A 392 5.55 -22.25 -22.50
N SER A 393 5.47 -23.58 -22.40
CA SER A 393 4.39 -24.26 -21.66
C SER A 393 4.36 -23.92 -20.16
N ALA A 394 5.44 -23.38 -19.60
CA ALA A 394 5.51 -22.96 -18.21
C ALA A 394 4.56 -21.80 -17.85
N LEU A 395 4.12 -21.01 -18.83
CA LEU A 395 3.25 -19.84 -18.60
C LEU A 395 1.78 -20.23 -18.39
N GLY A 396 1.38 -21.42 -18.83
CA GLY A 396 -0.02 -21.86 -18.83
C GLY A 396 -0.88 -21.16 -19.89
N ASN A 397 -2.14 -21.58 -19.98
CA ASN A 397 -3.09 -21.10 -20.99
C ASN A 397 -3.97 -19.98 -20.42
N ASN A 398 -3.35 -18.89 -19.99
CA ASN A 398 -4.06 -17.68 -19.55
C ASN A 398 -3.67 -16.47 -20.42
N GLU A 399 -4.34 -15.36 -20.20
CA GLU A 399 -4.17 -14.14 -21.01
C GLU A 399 -2.73 -13.60 -20.94
N GLU A 400 -2.18 -13.47 -19.74
CA GLU A 400 -0.82 -12.96 -19.50
C GLU A 400 0.25 -13.85 -20.15
N GLY A 401 0.09 -15.17 -20.01
CA GLY A 401 0.96 -16.15 -20.66
C GLY A 401 0.88 -16.06 -22.18
N SER A 402 -0.32 -15.94 -22.74
CA SER A 402 -0.51 -15.80 -24.19
C SER A 402 0.13 -14.51 -24.72
N ALA A 403 -0.04 -13.39 -24.01
CA ALA A 403 0.60 -12.12 -24.36
C ALA A 403 2.13 -12.16 -24.27
N THR A 404 2.67 -12.89 -23.30
CA THR A 404 4.12 -13.09 -23.15
C THR A 404 4.68 -13.94 -24.29
N ILE A 405 3.97 -15.00 -24.69
CA ILE A 405 4.34 -15.83 -25.85
C ILE A 405 4.26 -15.03 -27.15
N ALA A 406 3.24 -14.18 -27.32
CA ALA A 406 3.15 -13.30 -28.48
C ALA A 406 4.34 -12.34 -28.57
N GLN A 407 4.79 -11.79 -27.43
CA GLN A 407 5.99 -10.95 -27.36
C GLN A 407 7.26 -11.72 -27.73
N LEU A 408 7.38 -12.97 -27.28
CA LEU A 408 8.48 -13.86 -27.66
C LEU A 408 8.54 -14.07 -29.18
N TYR A 409 7.40 -14.35 -29.82
CA TYR A 409 7.36 -14.52 -31.28
C TYR A 409 7.64 -13.22 -32.02
N ARG A 410 7.22 -12.06 -31.50
CA ARG A 410 7.66 -10.77 -32.04
C ARG A 410 9.19 -10.68 -32.01
N ASN A 411 9.81 -10.90 -30.85
CA ASN A 411 11.26 -10.77 -30.72
C ASN A 411 12.03 -11.78 -31.60
N LEU A 412 11.53 -13.01 -31.75
CA LEU A 412 12.08 -13.98 -32.71
C LEU A 412 11.98 -13.47 -34.15
N GLY A 413 10.84 -12.90 -34.52
CA GLY A 413 10.62 -12.35 -35.85
C GLY A 413 11.55 -11.18 -36.13
N ASP A 414 11.75 -10.29 -35.14
CA ASP A 414 12.67 -9.15 -35.22
C ASP A 414 14.11 -9.62 -35.45
N SER A 415 14.56 -10.69 -34.77
CA SER A 415 15.87 -11.30 -35.04
C SER A 415 15.99 -11.82 -36.47
N TYR A 416 14.97 -12.52 -36.99
CA TYR A 416 14.99 -13.02 -38.37
C TYR A 416 14.93 -11.88 -39.39
N ALA A 417 14.18 -10.82 -39.13
CA ALA A 417 14.08 -9.63 -39.98
C ALA A 417 15.42 -8.88 -40.03
N GLY A 418 16.08 -8.70 -38.89
CA GLY A 418 17.43 -8.13 -38.79
C GLY A 418 18.49 -8.92 -39.58
N LEU A 419 18.37 -10.25 -39.58
CA LEU A 419 19.16 -11.15 -40.43
C LEU A 419 18.71 -11.19 -41.90
N LYS A 420 17.77 -10.31 -42.30
CA LYS A 420 17.19 -10.22 -43.65
C LYS A 420 16.50 -11.51 -44.12
N LYS A 421 16.10 -12.38 -43.19
CA LYS A 421 15.32 -13.62 -43.44
C LYS A 421 13.83 -13.31 -43.39
N TYR A 422 13.39 -12.36 -44.22
CA TYR A 422 12.05 -11.76 -44.17
C TYR A 422 10.90 -12.77 -44.27
N LYS A 423 10.99 -13.78 -45.15
CA LYS A 423 9.95 -14.82 -45.24
C LYS A 423 9.80 -15.59 -43.91
N LYS A 424 10.91 -15.87 -43.24
CA LYS A 424 10.89 -16.54 -41.94
C LYS A 424 10.33 -15.63 -40.85
N ALA A 425 10.68 -14.34 -40.88
CA ALA A 425 10.11 -13.37 -39.96
C ALA A 425 8.58 -13.31 -40.06
N VAL A 426 8.02 -13.31 -41.28
CA VAL A 426 6.56 -13.37 -41.50
C VAL A 426 5.93 -14.61 -40.84
N GLU A 427 6.47 -15.81 -41.11
CA GLU A 427 5.96 -17.06 -40.50
C GLU A 427 5.94 -16.99 -38.96
N ILE A 428 6.97 -16.37 -38.38
CA ILE A 428 7.17 -16.25 -36.94
C ILE A 428 6.20 -15.22 -36.35
N TYR A 429 6.02 -14.06 -36.99
CA TYR A 429 5.03 -13.07 -36.56
C TYR A 429 3.59 -13.60 -36.67
N ASP A 430 3.27 -14.32 -37.75
CA ASP A 430 1.96 -14.96 -37.92
C ASP A 430 1.69 -15.99 -36.81
N THR A 431 2.72 -16.74 -36.41
CA THR A 431 2.63 -17.64 -35.24
C THR A 431 2.33 -16.84 -33.97
N GLY A 432 2.98 -15.70 -33.75
CA GLY A 432 2.71 -14.79 -32.64
C GLY A 432 1.26 -14.27 -32.62
N LEU A 433 0.67 -13.96 -33.78
CA LEU A 433 -0.72 -13.48 -33.87
C LEU A 433 -1.72 -14.50 -33.33
N THR A 434 -1.45 -15.80 -33.44
CA THR A 434 -2.32 -16.87 -32.91
C THR A 434 -2.47 -16.83 -31.38
N TYR A 435 -1.56 -16.15 -30.67
CA TYR A 435 -1.62 -15.95 -29.22
C TYR A 435 -2.29 -14.64 -28.79
N THR A 436 -2.83 -13.87 -29.74
CA THR A 436 -3.46 -12.55 -29.49
C THR A 436 -4.93 -12.52 -29.93
N THR A 437 -5.66 -13.60 -29.65
CA THR A 437 -7.05 -13.80 -30.08
C THR A 437 -8.07 -13.05 -29.21
N SER A 438 -7.75 -12.77 -27.95
CA SER A 438 -8.65 -12.02 -27.06
C SER A 438 -8.65 -10.52 -27.40
N ASN A 439 -9.72 -9.81 -26.99
CA ASN A 439 -9.84 -8.35 -27.10
C ASN A 439 -9.54 -7.65 -25.77
N SER A 440 -8.66 -8.21 -24.95
CA SER A 440 -8.18 -7.52 -23.76
C SER A 440 -7.17 -6.43 -24.13
N PRO A 441 -6.95 -5.41 -23.28
CA PRO A 441 -5.95 -4.38 -23.56
C PRO A 441 -4.56 -4.94 -23.85
N LEU A 442 -4.14 -5.95 -23.09
CA LEU A 442 -2.83 -6.58 -23.26
C LEU A 442 -2.71 -7.30 -24.62
N SER A 443 -3.73 -8.09 -25.00
CA SER A 443 -3.76 -8.80 -26.28
C SER A 443 -3.81 -7.83 -27.46
N LEU A 444 -4.64 -6.77 -27.38
CA LEU A 444 -4.75 -5.74 -28.41
C LEU A 444 -3.41 -5.03 -28.64
N LYS A 445 -2.71 -4.66 -27.56
CA LYS A 445 -1.38 -4.05 -27.63
C LYS A 445 -0.37 -4.96 -28.33
N ARG A 446 -0.32 -6.25 -27.96
CA ARG A 446 0.61 -7.20 -28.61
C ARG A 446 0.27 -7.44 -30.08
N ARG A 447 -1.03 -7.55 -30.41
CA ARG A 447 -1.52 -7.74 -31.77
C ARG A 447 -1.19 -6.57 -32.69
N SER A 448 -1.39 -5.34 -32.22
CA SER A 448 -1.07 -4.14 -33.00
C SER A 448 0.43 -4.05 -33.30
N MET A 449 1.28 -4.36 -32.33
CA MET A 449 2.74 -4.41 -32.52
C MET A 449 3.14 -5.45 -33.56
N LEU A 450 2.56 -6.66 -33.53
CA LEU A 450 2.83 -7.70 -34.54
C LEU A 450 2.40 -7.27 -35.95
N TYR A 451 1.23 -6.63 -36.09
CA TYR A 451 0.78 -6.11 -37.38
C TYR A 451 1.72 -5.04 -37.94
N ILE A 452 2.27 -4.17 -37.09
CA ILE A 452 3.27 -3.17 -37.52
C ILE A 452 4.54 -3.88 -38.03
N GLN A 453 5.06 -4.86 -37.28
CA GLN A 453 6.25 -5.61 -37.73
C GLN A 453 6.02 -6.39 -39.03
N LEU A 454 4.84 -6.97 -39.22
CA LEU A 454 4.46 -7.60 -40.48
C LEU A 454 4.44 -6.58 -41.63
N ALA A 455 3.87 -5.40 -41.42
CA ALA A 455 3.86 -4.34 -42.44
C ALA A 455 5.29 -3.94 -42.86
N ASP A 456 6.17 -3.71 -41.89
CA ASP A 456 7.57 -3.36 -42.13
C ASP A 456 8.28 -4.44 -42.97
N VAL A 457 8.09 -5.71 -42.62
CA VAL A 457 8.69 -6.83 -43.36
C VAL A 457 8.08 -7.00 -44.76
N TYR A 458 6.78 -6.79 -44.94
CA TYR A 458 6.16 -6.81 -46.26
C TYR A 458 6.64 -5.68 -47.16
N GLU A 459 6.93 -4.50 -46.60
CA GLU A 459 7.59 -3.42 -47.33
C GLU A 459 8.98 -3.84 -47.80
N LYS A 460 9.80 -4.47 -46.94
CA LYS A 460 11.12 -5.02 -47.33
C LYS A 460 11.04 -6.12 -48.38
N LEU A 461 9.90 -6.81 -48.48
CA LEU A 461 9.59 -7.82 -49.52
C LEU A 461 9.02 -7.21 -50.81
N ASN A 462 8.85 -5.88 -50.90
CA ASN A 462 8.18 -5.17 -52.00
C ASN A 462 6.71 -5.60 -52.21
N LYS A 463 6.04 -6.04 -51.14
CA LYS A 463 4.63 -6.45 -51.10
C LYS A 463 3.77 -5.32 -50.56
N LYS A 464 3.53 -4.31 -51.41
CA LYS A 464 2.90 -3.04 -50.99
C LYS A 464 1.47 -3.21 -50.49
N GLU A 465 0.68 -4.03 -51.14
CA GLU A 465 -0.73 -4.26 -50.77
C GLU A 465 -0.84 -4.89 -49.38
N GLU A 466 -0.03 -5.93 -49.11
CA GLU A 466 0.01 -6.56 -47.79
C GLU A 466 0.55 -5.60 -46.72
N ALA A 467 1.58 -4.81 -47.04
CA ALA A 467 2.12 -3.82 -46.10
C ALA A 467 1.03 -2.81 -45.68
N GLU A 468 0.32 -2.21 -46.65
CA GLU A 468 -0.78 -1.27 -46.37
C GLU A 468 -1.92 -1.92 -45.56
N GLU A 469 -2.27 -3.17 -45.88
CA GLU A 469 -3.29 -3.91 -45.13
C GLU A 469 -2.89 -4.08 -43.66
N TYR A 470 -1.65 -4.50 -43.39
CA TYR A 470 -1.16 -4.73 -42.04
C TYR A 470 -0.93 -3.44 -41.27
N THR A 471 -0.46 -2.37 -41.90
CA THR A 471 -0.42 -1.03 -41.29
C THR A 471 -1.82 -0.61 -40.83
N ARG A 472 -2.83 -0.76 -41.69
CA ARG A 472 -4.23 -0.42 -41.33
C ARG A 472 -4.74 -1.27 -40.15
N LYS A 473 -4.49 -2.58 -40.16
CA LYS A 473 -4.86 -3.47 -39.05
C LYS A 473 -4.17 -3.07 -37.75
N GLY A 474 -2.88 -2.73 -37.80
CA GLY A 474 -2.09 -2.27 -36.66
C GLY A 474 -2.67 -1.01 -36.03
N VAL A 475 -2.87 0.04 -36.84
CA VAL A 475 -3.42 1.34 -36.38
C VAL A 475 -4.83 1.18 -35.79
N MET A 476 -5.72 0.46 -36.47
CA MET A 476 -7.09 0.24 -35.98
C MET A 476 -7.11 -0.55 -34.66
N THR A 477 -6.26 -1.56 -34.53
CA THR A 477 -6.15 -2.36 -33.30
C THR A 477 -5.59 -1.53 -32.14
N TYR A 478 -4.58 -0.68 -32.40
CA TYR A 478 -4.00 0.20 -31.40
C TYR A 478 -4.99 1.26 -30.93
N LYS A 479 -5.77 1.86 -31.84
CA LYS A 479 -6.86 2.77 -31.48
C LYS A 479 -7.88 2.11 -30.55
N HIS A 480 -8.24 0.86 -30.82
CA HIS A 480 -9.16 0.12 -29.95
C HIS A 480 -8.56 -0.12 -28.55
N TYR A 481 -7.26 -0.39 -28.46
CA TYR A 481 -6.53 -0.49 -27.19
C TYR A 481 -6.60 0.82 -26.40
N GLU A 482 -6.35 1.97 -27.02
CA GLU A 482 -6.42 3.29 -26.35
C GLU A 482 -7.82 3.61 -25.85
N GLU A 483 -8.86 3.30 -26.64
CA GLU A 483 -10.26 3.47 -26.25
C GLU A 483 -10.63 2.64 -25.02
N MET A 484 -10.04 1.45 -24.86
CA MET A 484 -10.25 0.61 -23.67
C MET A 484 -9.55 1.18 -22.43
N LEU A 485 -8.30 1.64 -22.57
CA LEU A 485 -7.58 2.26 -21.45
C LEU A 485 -8.27 3.53 -20.96
N ALA A 486 -8.77 4.36 -21.87
CA ALA A 486 -9.50 5.59 -21.54
C ALA A 486 -10.82 5.34 -20.77
N LYS A 487 -11.40 4.14 -20.89
CA LYS A 487 -12.57 3.74 -20.10
C LYS A 487 -12.18 3.26 -18.70
N GLN A 488 -11.02 2.61 -18.55
CA GLN A 488 -10.53 2.12 -17.26
C GLN A 488 -10.04 3.23 -16.33
N THR A 489 -9.59 4.37 -16.87
CA THR A 489 -9.15 5.52 -16.07
C THR A 489 -10.28 6.43 -15.58
N LYS A 490 -11.53 6.17 -15.99
CA LYS A 490 -12.72 6.97 -15.62
C LYS A 490 -13.63 6.29 -14.59
N THR A 491 -13.33 5.06 -14.20
CA THR A 491 -13.97 4.27 -13.15
C THR A 491 -13.03 4.14 -11.97
#